data_AF-A0ABD6CQV2-F1
#
_entry.id   AF-A0ABD6CQV2-F1
#
_cell.length_a   1.000
_cell.length_b   1.000
_cell.length_c   1.000
_cell.angle_alpha   90.00
_cell.angle_beta   90.00
_cell.angle_gamma   90.00
#
_symmetry.space_group_name_H-M   'P 1'
#
loop_
_entity.id
_entity.type
_entity.pdbx_description
1 polymer ?
#
loop_
_entity_poly.entity_id
_entity_poly.type
_entity_poly.pdbx_seq_one_letter_code
_entity_poly.pdbx_strand_id
1 'polypeptide(L)'
;MEWTRNRRDDEDLVEWTRADGYVTIRRRRRADGGWVVRLDRLYQAPEGSGYRRERADDVESAGGLVEAWKSENGGAEEQSST
;
A
#
# COMPACT_ATOMS: atom_id res chain seq x y z
N MET A 1 -6.34 -10.08 -6.65
CA MET A 1 -6.15 -10.66 -5.29
C MET A 1 -6.90 -9.85 -4.24
N GLU A 2 -7.18 -10.44 -3.07
CA GLU A 2 -7.92 -9.78 -1.98
C GLU A 2 -6.98 -9.03 -1.00
N TRP A 3 -7.36 -7.80 -0.63
CA TRP A 3 -6.67 -6.96 0.34
C TRP A 3 -7.62 -6.60 1.47
N THR A 4 -7.20 -6.82 2.71
CA THR A 4 -7.97 -6.42 3.90
C THR A 4 -7.58 -5.01 4.30
N ARG A 5 -8.53 -4.08 4.26
CA ARG A 5 -8.34 -2.70 4.73
C ARG A 5 -8.56 -2.63 6.24
N ASN A 6 -7.49 -2.38 6.98
CA ASN A 6 -7.52 -2.10 8.41
C ASN A 6 -7.46 -0.58 8.63
N ARG A 7 -8.61 0.02 8.96
CA ARG A 7 -8.67 1.42 9.42
C ARG A 7 -8.36 1.40 10.92
N ARG A 8 -7.32 2.10 11.37
CA ARG A 8 -7.23 2.47 12.79
C ARG A 8 -8.02 3.75 12.99
N ASP A 9 -8.55 3.97 14.19
CA ASP A 9 -9.47 5.07 14.55
C ASP A 9 -9.08 6.48 14.06
N ASP A 10 -7.82 6.73 13.74
CA ASP A 10 -7.37 7.92 13.02
C ASP A 10 -7.66 7.84 11.52
N GLU A 11 -8.49 8.75 11.00
CA GLU A 11 -8.70 8.90 9.55
C GLU A 11 -7.39 9.18 8.78
N ASP A 12 -6.38 9.66 9.49
CA ASP A 12 -5.03 9.94 9.03
C ASP A 12 -4.14 8.71 8.89
N LEU A 13 -4.60 7.51 9.25
CA LEU A 13 -3.85 6.26 9.12
C LEU A 13 -4.71 5.12 8.59
N VAL A 14 -4.32 4.59 7.43
CA VAL A 14 -4.97 3.43 6.82
C VAL A 14 -3.90 2.40 6.48
N GLU A 15 -4.19 1.15 6.82
CA GLU A 15 -3.35 0.01 6.50
C GLU A 15 -4.13 -0.98 5.65
N TRP A 16 -3.43 -1.64 4.73
CA TRP A 16 -3.95 -2.72 3.92
C TRP A 16 -3.01 -3.90 4.07
N THR A 17 -3.58 -5.06 4.35
CA THR A 17 -2.85 -6.32 4.46
C THR A 17 -3.31 -7.23 3.34
N ARG A 18 -2.38 -7.77 2.56
CA ARG A 18 -2.69 -8.77 1.53
C ARG A 18 -3.23 -10.04 2.20
N ALA A 19 -4.10 -10.78 1.52
CA ALA A 19 -4.76 -11.96 2.08
C ALA A 19 -3.81 -13.01 2.70
N ASP A 20 -2.60 -13.18 2.18
CA ASP A 20 -1.59 -14.08 2.75
C ASP A 20 -0.87 -13.54 3.99
N GLY A 21 -1.08 -12.27 4.34
CA GLY A 21 -0.48 -11.62 5.50
C GLY A 21 1.00 -11.25 5.34
N TYR A 22 1.62 -11.49 4.17
CA TYR A 22 3.05 -11.23 3.97
C TYR A 22 3.36 -9.86 3.37
N VAL A 23 2.35 -9.16 2.83
CA VAL A 23 2.50 -7.81 2.29
C VAL A 23 1.57 -6.87 3.02
N THR A 24 2.12 -5.77 3.52
CA THR A 24 1.35 -4.68 4.11
C THR A 24 1.66 -3.37 3.40
N ILE A 25 0.62 -2.57 3.18
CA ILE A 25 0.73 -1.20 2.69
C ILE A 25 0.14 -0.29 3.75
N ARG A 26 0.84 0.77 4.12
CA ARG A 26 0.37 1.73 5.12
C ARG A 26 0.47 3.14 4.58
N ARG A 27 -0.66 3.84 4.56
CA ARG A 27 -0.76 5.26 4.26
C ARG A 27 -0.97 6.03 5.56
N ARG A 28 -0.16 7.07 5.77
CA ARG A 28 -0.26 7.94 6.94
C ARG A 28 -0.11 9.41 6.57
N ARG A 29 -0.96 10.28 7.13
CA ARG A 29 -0.79 11.74 7.09
C ARG A 29 0.29 12.21 8.06
N ARG A 30 1.08 13.17 7.61
CA ARG A 30 2.12 13.85 8.39
C ARG A 30 1.54 15.11 9.03
N ALA A 31 2.14 15.55 10.13
CA ALA A 31 1.77 16.81 10.79
C ALA A 31 1.95 18.05 9.89
N ASP A 32 2.82 17.93 8.89
CA ASP A 32 3.11 18.95 7.86
C ASP A 32 2.06 19.01 6.73
N GLY A 33 0.98 18.23 6.82
CA GLY A 33 -0.09 18.20 5.82
C GLY A 33 0.12 17.19 4.69
N GLY A 34 1.37 16.82 4.38
CA GLY A 34 1.68 15.78 3.40
C GLY A 34 1.44 14.34 3.88
N TRP A 35 1.68 13.38 3.00
CA TRP A 35 1.40 11.95 3.21
C TRP A 35 2.66 11.08 3.03
N VAL A 36 2.65 9.91 3.67
CA VAL A 36 3.65 8.85 3.45
C VAL A 36 2.93 7.54 3.19
N VAL A 37 3.37 6.83 2.15
CA VAL A 37 2.96 5.46 1.87
C VAL A 37 4.16 4.55 2.08
N ARG A 38 3.95 3.43 2.77
CA ARG A 38 4.97 2.41 3.01
C ARG A 38 4.45 1.06 2.54
N LEU A 39 5.30 0.29 1.91
CA LEU A 39 5.09 -1.12 1.62
C LEU A 39 6.13 -1.92 2.38
N ASP A 40 5.67 -2.90 3.13
CA ASP A 40 6.49 -3.86 3.84
C ASP A 40 6.10 -5.25 3.37
N ARG A 41 7.07 -5.94 2.79
CA ARG A 41 6.96 -7.31 2.30
C ARG A 41 7.90 -8.18 3.11
N LEU A 42 7.30 -9.10 3.84
CA LEU A 42 7.99 -10.00 4.75
C LEU A 42 8.88 -10.99 3.99
N TYR A 43 9.89 -11.52 4.67
CA TYR A 43 10.78 -12.53 4.11
C TYR A 43 10.05 -13.79 3.64
N GLN A 44 8.94 -14.13 4.29
CA GLN A 44 8.09 -15.27 3.95
C GLN A 44 7.25 -15.06 2.68
N ALA A 45 7.24 -13.85 2.10
CA ALA A 45 6.55 -13.60 0.85
C ALA A 45 7.20 -14.41 -0.30
N PRO A 46 6.40 -15.01 -1.21
CA PRO A 46 6.94 -15.76 -2.35
C PRO A 46 7.86 -14.93 -3.25
N GLU A 47 7.61 -13.63 -3.35
CA GLU A 47 8.40 -12.68 -4.11
C GLU A 47 9.68 -12.19 -3.37
N GLY A 48 9.95 -12.71 -2.17
CA GLY A 48 11.05 -12.34 -1.29
C GLY A 48 10.74 -11.12 -0.42
N SER A 49 11.64 -10.74 0.51
CA SER A 49 11.43 -9.52 1.31
C SER A 49 11.53 -8.25 0.45
N GLY A 50 10.88 -7.17 0.88
CA GLY A 50 10.96 -5.86 0.23
C GLY A 50 10.45 -4.74 1.13
N TYR A 51 11.08 -3.58 1.02
CA TYR A 51 10.62 -2.37 1.69
C TYR A 51 10.59 -1.22 0.69
N ARG A 52 9.47 -0.51 0.62
CA ARG A 52 9.34 0.71 -0.18
C ARG A 52 8.69 1.81 0.66
N ARG A 53 9.14 3.04 0.45
CA ARG A 53 8.59 4.21 1.13
C ARG A 53 8.58 5.40 0.19
N GLU A 54 7.41 5.98 0.01
CA GLU A 54 7.23 7.18 -0.81
C GLU A 54 6.47 8.25 -0.04
N ARG A 55 6.72 9.50 -0.40
CA ARG A 55 5.99 10.67 0.10
C ARG A 55 5.06 11.17 -0.99
N ALA A 56 3.93 11.71 -0.58
CA ALA A 56 2.97 12.36 -1.46
C ALA A 56 2.54 13.68 -0.82
N ASP A 57 2.25 14.68 -1.65
CA ASP A 57 1.86 16.00 -1.15
C ASP A 57 0.39 16.02 -0.70
N ASP A 58 -0.44 15.17 -1.31
CA ASP A 58 -1.88 15.11 -1.08
C ASP A 58 -2.39 13.65 -0.95
N VAL A 59 -3.65 13.53 -0.53
CA VAL A 59 -4.29 12.23 -0.24
C VAL A 59 -4.57 11.41 -1.49
N GLU A 60 -4.78 12.07 -2.63
CA GLU A 60 -5.09 11.43 -3.92
C GLU A 60 -3.83 10.79 -4.48
N SER A 61 -2.72 11.53 -4.51
CA SER A 61 -1.37 11.04 -4.83
C SER A 61 -0.97 9.86 -3.93
N ALA A 62 -1.24 9.96 -2.62
CA ALA A 62 -1.00 8.86 -1.69
C ALA A 62 -1.91 7.64 -1.97
N GLY A 63 -3.16 7.88 -2.40
CA GLY A 63 -4.08 6.83 -2.85
C GLY A 63 -3.60 6.12 -4.10
N GLY A 64 -3.14 6.87 -5.10
CA GLY A 64 -2.58 6.33 -6.34
C GLY A 64 -1.38 5.42 -6.09
N LEU A 65 -0.48 5.82 -5.17
CA LEU A 65 0.65 4.96 -4.74
C LEU A 65 0.17 3.65 -4.12
N VAL A 66 -0.86 3.69 -3.27
CA VAL A 66 -1.42 2.47 -2.64
C VAL A 66 -1.96 1.54 -3.71
N GLU A 67 -2.78 2.03 -4.63
CA GLU A 67 -3.40 1.18 -5.67
C GLU A 67 -2.36 0.64 -6.66
N ALA A 68 -1.36 1.44 -7.04
CA ALA A 68 -0.25 0.97 -7.87
C ALA A 68 0.49 -0.19 -7.19
N TRP A 69 0.82 -0.04 -5.90
CA TRP A 69 1.56 -1.07 -5.17
C TRP A 69 0.72 -2.32 -4.90
N LYS A 70 -0.59 -2.16 -4.70
CA LYS A 70 -1.52 -3.30 -4.62
C LYS A 70 -1.56 -4.06 -5.93
N SER A 71 -1.51 -3.39 -7.08
CA SER A 71 -1.45 -4.06 -8.39
C SER A 71 -0.14 -4.80 -8.57
N GLU A 72 1.00 -4.16 -8.26
CA GLU A 72 2.34 -4.78 -8.34
C GLU A 72 2.48 -6.01 -7.43
N ASN A 73 1.85 -5.99 -6.25
CA ASN A 73 2.01 -7.04 -5.22
C ASN A 73 0.75 -7.89 -5.03
N GLY A 74 -0.29 -7.69 -5.85
CA GLY A 74 -1.58 -8.38 -5.77
C GLY A 74 -1.91 -9.18 -7.02
N GLY A 75 -0.91 -9.42 -7.87
CA GLY A 75 -1.08 -9.97 -9.20
C GLY A 75 -1.64 -8.92 -10.15
N ALA A 76 -0.97 -8.77 -11.29
CA ALA A 76 -1.52 -8.06 -12.43
C ALA A 76 -2.80 -8.79 -12.86
N GLU A 77 -3.98 -8.28 -12.50
CA GLU A 77 -5.12 -8.43 -13.39
C GLU A 77 -4.78 -7.56 -14.60
N GLU A 78 -4.30 -8.26 -15.63
CA GLU A 78 -4.00 -7.81 -16.98
C GLU A 78 -4.46 -6.38 -17.27
N GLN A 79 -3.51 -5.44 -17.30
CA GLN A 79 -3.69 -4.20 -18.04
C GLN A 79 -3.81 -4.58 -19.52
N SER A 80 -5.01 -4.99 -19.92
CA SER A 80 -5.45 -5.02 -21.31
C SER A 80 -5.51 -3.58 -21.77
N SER A 81 -4.38 -3.07 -22.29
CA SER A 81 -4.41 -1.93 -23.20
C SER A 81 -5.18 -2.36 -24.45
N THR A 82 -6.31 -1.69 -24.71
CA THR A 82 -6.94 -1.62 -26.03
C THR A 82 -6.62 -0.27 -26.64
#